data_AF-A0A943FB34-F1
#
_entry.id   AF-A0A943FB34-F1
#
_cell.length_a   1.000
_cell.length_b   1.000
_cell.length_c   1.000
_cell.angle_alpha   90.00
_cell.angle_beta   90.00
_cell.angle_gamma   90.00
#
_symmetry.space_group_name_H-M   'P 1'
#
loop_
_entity.id
_entity.type
_entity.pdbx_description
1 polymer ?
#
loop_
_entity_poly.entity_id
_entity_poly.type
_entity_poly.pdbx_seq_one_letter_code
_entity_poly.pdbx_strand_id
1 'polypeptide(L)'
;MRTEHDIVFQVQAAKTDPAAADGLIRQYLGFIRSETVKFLHTIPENGHEDELSIAMLAFYEAILAYEKNRGAFLPYAARAIRNRLIDYYRSEKRHGKVVSLHAPLGGEENGEELLNLIPDTVDHTEEFEVRAASRREIQEFSQKLAQFGLTLSDVADNCPRQDRTFAACRRVLDFARGQPELLQRVENTGKLPMNELVEGTGVERKTLERHRKYLAAILLAFTNGYEIIRGHLCQVAPKRGDGQA
;
A
#
# COMPACT_ATOMS: atom_id res chain seq x y z
N MET A 1 9.43 19.56 -55.02
CA MET A 1 10.73 20.19 -54.72
C MET A 1 10.64 21.49 -53.90
N ARG A 2 9.71 22.43 -54.13
CA ARG A 2 9.57 23.65 -53.29
C ARG A 2 9.03 23.37 -51.87
N THR A 3 8.09 22.44 -51.73
CA THR A 3 7.44 22.07 -50.45
C THR A 3 8.32 21.24 -49.51
N GLU A 4 9.25 20.43 -50.04
CA GLU A 4 10.16 19.60 -49.22
C GLU A 4 11.27 20.41 -48.55
N HIS A 5 11.71 21.51 -49.15
CA HIS A 5 12.71 22.38 -48.53
C HIS A 5 12.09 23.25 -47.42
N ASP A 6 10.82 23.62 -47.59
CA ASP A 6 10.05 24.42 -46.65
C ASP A 6 9.73 23.63 -45.36
N ILE A 7 9.28 22.38 -45.49
CA ILE A 7 8.99 21.54 -44.32
C ILE A 7 10.24 21.23 -43.49
N VAL A 8 11.40 21.04 -44.12
CA VAL A 8 12.65 20.79 -43.39
C VAL A 8 13.07 22.01 -42.57
N PHE A 9 12.87 23.21 -43.10
CA PHE A 9 13.14 24.45 -42.35
C PHE A 9 12.20 24.60 -41.16
N GLN A 10 10.90 24.34 -41.36
CA GLN A 10 9.89 24.38 -40.30
C GLN A 10 10.17 23.32 -39.20
N VAL A 11 10.58 22.11 -39.58
CA VAL A 11 10.98 21.06 -38.64
C VAL A 11 12.19 21.47 -37.80
N GLN A 12 13.19 22.12 -38.41
CA GLN A 12 14.37 22.60 -37.66
C GLN A 12 13.99 23.70 -36.65
N ALA A 13 13.11 24.62 -37.03
CA ALA A 13 12.60 25.64 -36.11
C ALA A 13 11.79 25.01 -34.96
N ALA A 14 10.94 24.03 -35.28
CA ALA A 14 10.10 23.30 -34.34
C ALA A 14 10.88 22.43 -33.34
N LYS A 15 12.17 22.12 -33.58
CA LYS A 15 13.01 21.43 -32.59
C LYS A 15 13.33 22.28 -31.37
N THR A 16 13.43 23.59 -31.56
CA THR A 16 13.86 24.56 -30.53
C THR A 16 12.71 25.37 -29.97
N ASP A 17 11.60 25.47 -30.70
CA ASP A 17 10.41 26.24 -30.30
C ASP A 17 9.16 25.35 -30.23
N PRO A 18 8.62 25.09 -29.01
CA PRO A 18 7.38 24.35 -28.82
C PRO A 18 6.17 24.95 -29.54
N ALA A 19 6.08 26.28 -29.65
CA ALA A 19 4.97 26.94 -30.34
C ALA A 19 5.03 26.71 -31.85
N ALA A 20 6.23 26.67 -32.42
CA ALA A 20 6.45 26.30 -33.81
C ALA A 20 6.13 24.81 -34.07
N ALA A 21 6.42 23.93 -33.11
CA ALA A 21 6.03 22.53 -33.18
C ALA A 21 4.51 22.33 -33.18
N ASP A 22 3.79 23.01 -32.27
CA ASP A 22 2.33 22.98 -32.22
C ASP A 22 1.71 23.53 -33.51
N GLY A 23 2.27 24.61 -34.06
CA GLY A 23 1.86 25.17 -35.35
C GLY A 23 2.04 24.16 -36.50
N LEU A 24 3.18 23.46 -36.52
CA LEU A 24 3.48 22.46 -37.53
C LEU A 24 2.57 21.23 -37.41
N ILE A 25 2.29 20.76 -36.18
CA ILE A 25 1.34 19.67 -35.94
C ILE A 25 -0.04 20.05 -36.48
N ARG A 26 -0.54 21.26 -36.15
CA ARG A 26 -1.83 21.79 -36.65
C ARG A 26 -1.90 21.83 -38.16
N GLN A 27 -0.85 22.32 -38.81
CA GLN A 27 -0.77 22.39 -40.27
C GLN A 27 -0.81 21.01 -40.93
N TYR A 28 -0.18 20.01 -40.31
CA TYR A 28 -0.13 18.65 -40.83
C TYR A 28 -1.17 17.70 -40.20
N LEU A 29 -2.18 18.20 -39.48
CA LEU A 29 -3.25 17.37 -38.90
C LEU A 29 -3.97 16.51 -39.93
N GLY A 30 -4.21 17.04 -41.13
CA GLY A 30 -4.83 16.28 -42.22
C GLY A 30 -3.98 15.06 -42.63
N PHE A 31 -2.65 15.23 -42.65
CA PHE A 31 -1.72 14.13 -42.91
C PHE A 31 -1.71 13.11 -41.77
N ILE A 32 -1.62 13.57 -40.52
CA ILE A 32 -1.63 12.70 -39.33
C ILE A 32 -2.92 11.87 -39.30
N ARG A 33 -4.09 12.52 -39.46
CA ARG A 33 -5.39 11.85 -39.54
C ARG A 33 -5.42 10.82 -40.68
N SER A 34 -4.88 11.15 -41.85
CA SER A 34 -4.84 10.22 -42.97
C SER A 34 -3.99 8.98 -42.69
N GLU A 35 -2.86 9.11 -41.98
CA GLU A 35 -2.02 7.99 -41.60
C GLU A 35 -2.67 7.14 -40.50
N THR A 36 -3.38 7.75 -39.56
CA THR A 36 -4.19 7.04 -38.55
C THR A 36 -5.30 6.23 -39.20
N VAL A 37 -6.06 6.82 -40.14
CA VAL A 37 -7.14 6.13 -40.88
C VAL A 37 -6.60 4.97 -41.71
N LYS A 38 -5.46 5.16 -42.39
CA LYS A 38 -4.81 4.07 -43.18
C LYS A 38 -4.41 2.89 -42.30
N PHE A 39 -4.06 3.14 -41.05
CA PHE A 39 -3.69 2.10 -40.10
C PHE A 39 -4.92 1.36 -39.53
N LEU A 40 -5.99 2.10 -39.22
CA LEU A 40 -7.21 1.54 -38.64
C LEU A 40 -8.13 0.84 -39.66
N HIS A 41 -7.99 1.16 -40.96
CA HIS A 41 -8.87 0.71 -42.04
C HIS A 41 -10.35 1.11 -41.87
N THR A 42 -10.68 1.97 -40.91
CA THR A 42 -12.00 2.52 -40.64
C THR A 42 -11.93 4.05 -40.46
N ILE A 43 -13.02 4.75 -40.81
CA ILE A 43 -13.12 6.19 -40.58
C ILE A 43 -13.43 6.40 -39.09
N PRO A 44 -12.68 7.26 -38.38
CA PRO A 44 -12.89 7.45 -36.97
C PRO A 44 -14.16 8.26 -36.71
N GLU A 45 -15.28 7.58 -36.52
CA GLU A 45 -16.48 8.14 -35.92
C GLU A 45 -16.46 7.83 -34.43
N ASN A 46 -16.22 8.87 -33.62
CA ASN A 46 -16.49 8.98 -32.17
C ASN A 46 -15.87 7.98 -31.19
N GLY A 47 -14.79 7.26 -31.55
CA GLY A 47 -14.09 6.37 -30.61
C GLY A 47 -12.57 6.29 -30.77
N HIS A 48 -11.98 7.11 -31.64
CA HIS A 48 -10.54 7.03 -31.98
C HIS A 48 -9.75 8.31 -31.69
N GLU A 49 -10.17 9.06 -30.68
CA GLU A 49 -9.45 10.26 -30.23
C GLU A 49 -8.08 9.90 -29.62
N ASP A 50 -7.97 8.71 -29.04
CA ASP A 50 -6.73 8.20 -28.45
C ASP A 50 -5.67 7.91 -29.54
N GLU A 51 -6.04 7.22 -30.62
CA GLU A 51 -5.12 6.92 -31.73
C GLU A 51 -4.69 8.19 -32.47
N LEU A 52 -5.58 9.17 -32.59
CA LEU A 52 -5.22 10.47 -33.14
C LEU A 52 -4.23 11.20 -32.22
N SER A 53 -4.45 11.18 -30.91
CA SER A 53 -3.56 11.78 -29.91
C SER A 53 -2.18 11.13 -29.90
N ILE A 54 -2.15 9.80 -29.99
CA ILE A 54 -0.92 9.00 -30.09
C ILE A 54 -0.18 9.31 -31.40
N ALA A 55 -0.91 9.45 -32.52
CA ALA A 55 -0.31 9.81 -33.79
C ALA A 55 0.25 11.24 -33.78
N MET A 56 -0.41 12.20 -33.13
CA MET A 56 0.10 13.56 -32.94
C MET A 56 1.39 13.57 -32.11
N LEU A 57 1.43 12.81 -31.02
CA LEU A 57 2.63 12.67 -30.20
C LEU A 57 3.79 12.03 -30.98
N ALA A 58 3.51 10.97 -31.76
CA ALA A 58 4.52 10.32 -32.59
C ALA A 58 5.07 11.25 -33.67
N PHE A 59 4.22 12.11 -34.23
CA PHE A 59 4.64 13.14 -35.19
C PHE A 59 5.56 14.17 -34.52
N TYR A 60 5.22 14.62 -33.30
CA TYR A 60 6.07 15.50 -32.52
C TYR A 60 7.45 14.89 -32.21
N GLU A 61 7.49 13.64 -31.76
CA GLU A 61 8.76 12.94 -31.54
C GLU A 61 9.58 12.80 -32.83
N ALA A 62 8.91 12.58 -33.96
CA ALA A 62 9.56 12.54 -35.26
C ALA A 62 10.18 13.90 -35.63
N ILE A 63 9.53 15.03 -35.30
CA ILE A 63 10.11 16.38 -35.46
C ILE A 63 11.43 16.46 -34.69
N LEU A 64 11.43 16.07 -33.41
CA LEU A 64 12.61 16.14 -32.53
C LEU A 64 13.76 15.26 -33.06
N ALA A 65 13.45 14.03 -33.47
CA ALA A 65 14.43 13.03 -33.89
C ALA A 65 14.89 13.16 -35.36
N TYR A 66 14.26 14.01 -36.17
CA TYR A 66 14.55 14.08 -37.60
C TYR A 66 15.96 14.61 -37.91
N GLU A 67 16.68 13.92 -38.80
CA GLU A 67 17.96 14.37 -39.33
C GLU A 67 17.85 14.55 -40.85
N LYS A 68 18.24 15.72 -41.36
CA LYS A 68 18.17 16.07 -42.80
C LYS A 68 18.91 15.07 -43.71
N ASN A 69 19.95 14.42 -43.18
CA ASN A 69 20.78 13.47 -43.92
C ASN A 69 20.14 12.07 -44.07
N ARG A 70 19.02 11.80 -43.36
CA ARG A 70 18.37 10.48 -43.34
C ARG A 70 17.14 10.36 -44.27
N GLY A 71 16.95 11.33 -45.16
CA GLY A 71 15.88 11.34 -46.16
C GLY A 71 14.76 12.32 -45.85
N ALA A 72 13.63 12.20 -46.54
CA ALA A 72 12.50 13.13 -46.41
C ALA A 72 11.74 12.94 -45.08
N PHE A 73 11.24 14.04 -44.51
CA PHE A 73 10.56 14.04 -43.21
C PHE A 73 9.21 13.31 -43.24
N LEU A 74 8.33 13.56 -44.21
CA LEU A 74 6.98 12.98 -44.22
C LEU A 74 6.96 11.45 -44.26
N PRO A 75 7.78 10.76 -45.09
CA PRO A 75 7.86 9.29 -45.03
C PRO A 75 8.40 8.76 -43.71
N TYR A 76 9.33 9.49 -43.08
CA TYR A 76 9.85 9.15 -41.76
C TYR A 76 8.78 9.30 -40.67
N ALA A 77 8.05 10.42 -40.67
CA ALA A 77 6.96 10.69 -39.75
C ALA A 77 5.81 9.68 -39.92
N ALA A 78 5.44 9.31 -41.16
CA ALA A 78 4.45 8.26 -41.41
C ALA A 78 4.85 6.93 -40.76
N ARG A 79 6.14 6.56 -40.84
CA ARG A 79 6.67 5.35 -40.21
C ARG A 79 6.66 5.45 -38.68
N ALA A 80 7.01 6.61 -38.12
CA ALA A 80 6.98 6.84 -36.68
C ALA A 80 5.56 6.72 -36.12
N ILE A 81 4.58 7.36 -36.77
CA ILE A 81 3.15 7.25 -36.43
C ILE A 81 2.70 5.79 -36.45
N ARG A 82 2.98 5.07 -37.55
CA ARG A 82 2.58 3.65 -37.67
C ARG A 82 3.18 2.78 -36.57
N ASN A 83 4.47 2.93 -36.29
CA ASN A 83 5.13 2.16 -35.23
C ASN A 83 4.51 2.44 -33.87
N ARG A 84 4.22 3.71 -33.57
CA ARG A 84 3.61 4.09 -32.29
C ARG A 84 2.20 3.52 -32.13
N LEU A 85 1.39 3.53 -33.20
CA LEU A 85 0.08 2.89 -33.21
C LEU A 85 0.19 1.37 -33.02
N ILE A 86 1.16 0.70 -33.66
CA ILE A 86 1.42 -0.73 -33.44
C ILE A 86 1.77 -1.01 -31.97
N ASP A 87 2.63 -0.19 -31.38
CA ASP A 87 3.04 -0.35 -29.99
C ASP A 87 1.87 -0.14 -29.03
N TYR A 88 1.03 0.87 -29.30
CA TYR A 88 -0.22 1.09 -28.56
C TYR A 88 -1.13 -0.15 -28.61
N TYR A 89 -1.40 -0.69 -29.80
CA TYR A 89 -2.23 -1.89 -29.95
C TYR A 89 -1.58 -3.14 -29.34
N ARG A 90 -0.25 -3.24 -29.31
CA ARG A 90 0.47 -4.32 -28.62
C ARG A 90 0.35 -4.20 -27.10
N SER A 91 0.44 -2.99 -26.55
CA SER A 91 0.20 -2.75 -25.13
C SER A 91 -1.26 -2.99 -24.77
N GLU A 92 -2.21 -2.55 -25.60
CA GLU A 92 -3.64 -2.83 -25.41
C GLU A 92 -3.93 -4.32 -25.48
N LYS A 93 -3.36 -5.09 -26.43
CA LYS A 93 -3.55 -6.55 -26.45
C LYS A 93 -3.04 -7.27 -25.20
N ARG A 94 -2.03 -6.73 -24.50
CA ARG A 94 -1.59 -7.25 -23.20
C ARG A 94 -2.61 -6.94 -22.09
N HIS A 95 -3.33 -5.84 -22.22
CA HIS A 95 -4.41 -5.43 -21.31
C HIS A 95 -5.82 -5.79 -21.82
N GLY A 96 -5.96 -6.40 -23.00
CA GLY A 96 -7.24 -6.70 -23.65
C GLY A 96 -8.04 -7.83 -23.01
N LYS A 97 -7.56 -8.35 -21.88
CA LYS A 97 -8.31 -9.21 -20.96
C LYS A 97 -8.76 -8.48 -19.69
N VAL A 98 -8.52 -7.18 -19.59
CA VAL A 98 -8.88 -6.38 -18.43
C VAL A 98 -10.07 -5.53 -18.82
N VAL A 99 -11.25 -5.97 -18.41
CA VAL A 99 -12.48 -5.17 -18.51
C VAL A 99 -12.45 -4.13 -17.39
N SER A 100 -12.81 -2.88 -17.70
CA SER A 100 -12.93 -1.85 -16.67
C SER A 100 -13.95 -2.29 -15.62
N LEU A 101 -13.59 -2.17 -14.34
CA LEU A 101 -14.49 -2.49 -13.22
C LEU A 101 -15.72 -1.59 -13.20
N HIS A 102 -15.61 -0.38 -13.76
CA HIS A 102 -16.72 0.56 -13.92
C HIS A 102 -17.50 0.38 -15.24
N ALA A 103 -17.15 -0.62 -16.07
CA ALA A 103 -17.97 -0.89 -17.24
C ALA A 103 -19.34 -1.45 -16.79
N PRO A 104 -20.45 -0.98 -17.38
CA PRO A 104 -21.76 -1.51 -17.06
C PRO A 104 -21.89 -2.95 -17.58
N LEU A 105 -22.52 -3.81 -16.78
CA LEU A 105 -22.81 -5.19 -17.14
C LEU A 105 -23.72 -5.20 -18.39
N GLY A 106 -23.25 -5.84 -19.47
CA GLY A 106 -24.02 -5.96 -20.71
C GLY A 106 -23.93 -4.75 -21.67
N GLY A 107 -23.17 -3.71 -21.34
CA GLY A 107 -22.93 -2.56 -22.22
C GLY A 107 -24.08 -1.55 -22.31
N GLU A 108 -25.10 -1.67 -21.46
CA GLU A 108 -26.15 -0.65 -21.34
C GLU A 108 -25.71 0.48 -20.41
N GLU A 109 -25.93 1.74 -20.79
CA GLU A 109 -25.46 2.92 -20.02
C GLU A 109 -26.02 3.01 -18.58
N ASN A 110 -27.05 2.22 -18.25
CA ASN A 110 -27.66 2.13 -16.93
C ASN A 110 -27.46 0.77 -16.23
N GLY A 111 -26.59 -0.10 -16.76
CA GLY A 111 -26.31 -1.41 -16.17
C GLY A 111 -25.54 -1.30 -14.86
N GLU A 112 -25.71 -2.27 -13.95
CA GLU A 112 -24.87 -2.36 -12.75
C GLU A 112 -23.39 -2.48 -13.14
N GLU A 113 -22.54 -1.72 -12.47
CA GLU A 113 -21.09 -1.78 -12.70
C GLU A 113 -20.54 -3.18 -12.36
N LEU A 114 -19.61 -3.67 -13.17
CA LEU A 114 -18.96 -4.97 -12.95
C LEU A 114 -18.31 -5.08 -11.56
N LEU A 115 -17.85 -3.97 -10.98
CA LEU A 115 -17.31 -3.90 -9.63
C LEU A 115 -18.28 -4.44 -8.57
N ASN A 116 -19.59 -4.19 -8.74
CA ASN A 116 -20.61 -4.58 -7.76
C ASN A 116 -20.98 -6.07 -7.84
N LEU A 117 -20.64 -6.74 -8.95
CA LEU A 117 -20.87 -8.17 -9.15
C LEU A 117 -19.71 -9.04 -8.69
N ILE A 118 -18.53 -8.46 -8.44
CA ILE A 118 -17.40 -9.19 -7.88
C ILE A 118 -17.68 -9.31 -6.38
N PRO A 119 -17.93 -10.52 -5.86
CA PRO A 119 -18.04 -10.70 -4.42
C PRO A 119 -16.69 -10.31 -3.84
N ASP A 120 -16.68 -9.36 -2.89
CA ASP A 120 -15.52 -9.13 -2.04
C ASP A 120 -15.25 -10.44 -1.29
N THR A 121 -14.35 -11.25 -1.83
CA THR A 121 -13.95 -12.54 -1.23
C THR A 121 -13.09 -12.34 0.01
N VAL A 122 -12.72 -11.09 0.29
CA VAL A 122 -11.96 -10.65 1.45
C VAL A 122 -12.76 -9.55 2.13
N ASP A 123 -13.31 -9.85 3.30
CA ASP A 123 -14.08 -8.89 4.10
C ASP A 123 -13.12 -7.84 4.71
N HIS A 124 -12.71 -6.88 3.89
CA HIS A 124 -11.79 -5.81 4.28
C HIS A 124 -12.38 -4.92 5.39
N THR A 125 -13.70 -4.92 5.55
CA THR A 125 -14.44 -4.21 6.59
C THR A 125 -14.14 -4.79 7.98
N GLU A 126 -14.26 -6.10 8.15
CA GLU A 126 -13.96 -6.77 9.43
C GLU A 126 -12.47 -6.62 9.79
N GLU A 127 -11.56 -6.82 8.83
CA GLU A 127 -10.13 -6.63 9.06
C GLU A 127 -9.79 -5.18 9.46
N PHE A 128 -10.44 -4.20 8.84
CA PHE A 128 -10.24 -2.80 9.16
C PHE A 128 -10.73 -2.46 10.57
N GLU A 129 -11.91 -2.96 10.96
CA GLU A 129 -12.47 -2.75 12.30
C GLU A 129 -11.60 -3.39 13.38
N VAL A 130 -11.14 -4.62 13.18
CA VAL A 130 -10.23 -5.32 14.10
C VAL A 130 -8.91 -4.56 14.24
N ARG A 131 -8.32 -4.09 13.12
CA ARG A 131 -7.09 -3.28 13.16
C ARG A 131 -7.30 -1.94 13.85
N ALA A 132 -8.44 -1.28 13.63
CA ALA A 132 -8.76 -0.01 14.25
C ALA A 132 -8.96 -0.17 15.78
N ALA A 133 -9.67 -1.21 16.21
CA ALA A 133 -9.84 -1.54 17.63
C ALA A 133 -8.49 -1.86 18.29
N SER A 134 -7.67 -2.69 17.65
CA SER A 134 -6.33 -3.03 18.14
C SER A 134 -5.45 -1.79 18.32
N ARG A 135 -5.50 -0.86 17.36
CA ARG A 135 -4.71 0.39 17.41
C ARG A 135 -5.15 1.29 18.57
N ARG A 136 -6.46 1.42 18.80
CA ARG A 136 -6.99 2.20 19.94
C ARG A 136 -6.55 1.61 21.26
N GLU A 137 -6.65 0.29 21.40
CA GLU A 137 -6.25 -0.41 22.62
C GLU A 137 -4.75 -0.24 22.92
N ILE A 138 -3.87 -0.37 21.90
CA ILE A 138 -2.43 -0.11 22.04
C ILE A 138 -2.14 1.34 22.46
N GLN A 139 -2.87 2.31 21.91
CA GLN A 139 -2.71 3.71 22.27
C GLN A 139 -3.10 3.97 23.72
N GLU A 140 -4.24 3.45 24.17
CA GLU A 140 -4.68 3.56 25.57
C GLU A 140 -3.71 2.86 26.52
N PHE A 141 -3.22 1.67 26.16
CA PHE A 141 -2.22 0.95 26.93
C PHE A 141 -0.91 1.74 27.03
N SER A 142 -0.45 2.34 25.93
CA SER A 142 0.75 3.19 25.93
C SER A 142 0.58 4.43 26.81
N GLN A 143 -0.61 5.02 26.85
CA GLN A 143 -0.90 6.16 27.72
C GLN A 143 -0.91 5.76 29.20
N LYS A 144 -1.55 4.63 29.55
CA LYS A 144 -1.49 4.12 30.92
C LYS A 144 -0.06 3.77 31.31
N LEU A 145 0.73 3.09 30.46
CA LEU A 145 2.15 2.81 30.72
C LEU A 145 2.96 4.09 30.99
N ALA A 146 2.69 5.17 30.25
CA ALA A 146 3.37 6.44 30.46
C ALA A 146 3.10 7.03 31.86
N GLN A 147 1.90 6.83 32.44
CA GLN A 147 1.59 7.24 33.82
C GLN A 147 2.43 6.47 34.85
N PHE A 148 2.87 5.26 34.51
CA PHE A 148 3.76 4.43 35.32
C PHE A 148 5.25 4.74 35.04
N GLY A 149 5.55 5.70 34.17
CA GLY A 149 6.92 6.04 33.76
C GLY A 149 7.56 4.98 32.87
N LEU A 150 6.75 4.24 32.11
CA LEU A 150 7.19 3.16 31.22
C LEU A 150 6.85 3.45 29.76
N THR A 151 7.72 3.03 28.85
CA THR A 151 7.45 3.00 27.41
C THR A 151 7.34 1.56 26.90
N LEU A 152 6.72 1.35 25.75
CA LEU A 152 6.69 0.01 25.12
C LEU A 152 8.10 -0.51 24.81
N SER A 153 9.05 0.37 24.48
CA SER A 153 10.46 0.01 24.27
C SER A 153 11.09 -0.50 25.57
N ASP A 154 10.85 0.19 26.70
CA ASP A 154 11.33 -0.26 28.01
C ASP A 154 10.84 -1.68 28.34
N VAL A 155 9.60 -2.00 27.98
CA VAL A 155 9.03 -3.33 28.22
C VAL A 155 9.73 -4.39 27.37
N ALA A 156 10.00 -4.08 26.11
CA ALA A 156 10.72 -4.97 25.19
C ALA A 156 12.16 -5.22 25.66
N ASP A 157 12.86 -4.18 26.10
CA ASP A 157 14.25 -4.25 26.55
C ASP A 157 14.40 -5.01 27.87
N ASN A 158 13.39 -4.94 28.74
CA ASN A 158 13.36 -5.63 30.03
C ASN A 158 12.70 -7.01 29.95
N CYS A 159 12.37 -7.50 28.75
CA CYS A 159 11.82 -8.85 28.57
C CYS A 159 12.87 -9.93 28.93
N PRO A 160 12.55 -10.92 29.80
CA PRO A 160 13.47 -11.98 30.14
C PRO A 160 13.84 -12.81 28.91
N ARG A 161 15.12 -12.82 28.52
CA ARG A 161 15.61 -13.60 27.37
C ARG A 161 16.01 -15.03 27.69
N GLN A 162 16.22 -15.34 28.96
CA GLN A 162 16.60 -16.68 29.43
C GLN A 162 15.36 -17.46 29.86
N ASP A 163 15.21 -18.69 29.39
CA ASP A 163 14.03 -19.54 29.68
C ASP A 163 13.76 -19.70 31.17
N ARG A 164 14.81 -19.87 31.98
CA ARG A 164 14.68 -20.00 33.45
C ARG A 164 14.08 -18.75 34.09
N THR A 165 14.57 -17.58 33.69
CA THR A 165 14.10 -16.28 34.20
C THR A 165 12.69 -15.97 33.68
N PHE A 166 12.42 -16.32 32.42
CA PHE A 166 11.10 -16.19 31.82
C PHE A 166 10.06 -17.04 32.57
N ALA A 167 10.39 -18.30 32.89
CA ALA A 167 9.54 -19.17 33.70
C ALA A 167 9.30 -18.63 35.12
N ALA A 168 10.30 -18.00 35.73
CA ALA A 168 10.14 -17.33 37.03
C ALA A 168 9.19 -16.14 36.94
N CYS A 169 9.36 -15.26 35.94
CA CYS A 169 8.44 -14.14 35.69
C CYS A 169 7.03 -14.63 35.39
N ARG A 170 6.88 -15.73 34.63
CA ARG A 170 5.56 -16.29 34.31
C ARG A 170 4.84 -16.84 35.54
N ARG A 171 5.54 -17.52 36.45
CA ARG A 171 4.96 -17.95 37.74
C ARG A 171 4.40 -16.78 38.54
N VAL A 172 5.10 -15.65 38.50
CA VAL A 172 4.67 -14.41 39.18
C VAL A 172 3.41 -13.82 38.55
N LEU A 173 3.37 -13.77 37.21
CA LEU A 173 2.20 -13.30 36.47
C LEU A 173 0.99 -14.22 36.70
N ASP A 174 1.17 -15.54 36.68
CA ASP A 174 0.09 -16.51 36.91
C ASP A 174 -0.46 -16.42 38.34
N PHE A 175 0.41 -16.22 39.36
CA PHE A 175 -0.01 -15.98 40.74
C PHE A 175 -0.82 -14.69 40.86
N ALA A 176 -0.33 -13.58 40.29
CA ALA A 176 -1.01 -12.30 40.34
C ALA A 176 -2.36 -12.32 39.59
N ARG A 177 -2.47 -13.09 38.50
CA ARG A 177 -3.75 -13.32 37.80
C ARG A 177 -4.80 -14.04 38.65
N GLY A 178 -4.36 -14.88 39.60
CA GLY A 178 -5.26 -15.54 40.54
C GLY A 178 -5.79 -14.63 41.66
N GLN A 179 -5.26 -13.40 41.79
CA GLN A 179 -5.57 -12.49 42.88
C GLN A 179 -6.05 -11.13 42.34
N PRO A 180 -7.37 -10.93 42.14
CA PRO A 180 -7.90 -9.69 41.59
C PRO A 180 -7.60 -8.45 42.46
N GLU A 181 -7.43 -8.63 43.77
CA GLU A 181 -7.05 -7.56 44.71
C GLU A 181 -5.65 -7.00 44.40
N LEU A 182 -4.69 -7.86 44.02
CA LEU A 182 -3.35 -7.42 43.63
C LEU A 182 -3.40 -6.58 42.35
N LEU A 183 -4.19 -7.00 41.37
CA LEU A 183 -4.32 -6.28 40.09
C LEU A 183 -4.94 -4.90 40.28
N GLN A 184 -6.02 -4.79 41.07
CA GLN A 184 -6.63 -3.50 41.41
C GLN A 184 -5.66 -2.58 42.15
N ARG A 185 -4.83 -3.15 43.04
CA ARG A 185 -3.83 -2.36 43.76
C ARG A 185 -2.72 -1.85 42.85
N VAL A 186 -2.26 -2.66 41.89
CA VAL A 186 -1.30 -2.23 40.86
C VAL A 186 -1.90 -1.11 39.99
N GLU A 187 -3.17 -1.25 39.60
CA GLU A 187 -3.89 -0.24 38.81
C GLU A 187 -4.04 1.09 39.57
N ASN A 188 -4.44 1.04 40.84
CA ASN A 188 -4.71 2.25 41.64
C ASN A 188 -3.43 2.93 42.16
N THR A 189 -2.42 2.16 42.56
CA THR A 189 -1.22 2.71 43.22
C THR A 189 -0.04 2.95 42.27
N GLY A 190 -0.09 2.38 41.07
CA GLY A 190 1.00 2.48 40.10
C GLY A 190 2.25 1.67 40.46
N LYS A 191 2.22 0.88 41.55
CA LYS A 191 3.40 0.23 42.13
C LYS A 191 3.22 -1.28 42.20
N LEU A 192 4.28 -2.01 41.85
CA LEU A 192 4.30 -3.47 41.94
C LEU A 192 4.39 -3.90 43.42
N PRO A 193 3.49 -4.76 43.94
CA PRO A 193 3.54 -5.28 45.29
C PRO A 193 4.63 -6.36 45.43
N MET A 194 5.89 -5.93 45.43
CA MET A 194 7.06 -6.82 45.40
C MET A 194 7.09 -7.83 46.55
N ASN A 195 6.68 -7.45 47.76
CA ASN A 195 6.73 -8.34 48.93
C ASN A 195 5.75 -9.51 48.78
N GLU A 196 4.50 -9.21 48.41
CA GLU A 196 3.44 -10.20 48.22
C GLU A 196 3.76 -11.13 47.04
N LEU A 197 4.38 -10.60 45.97
CA LEU A 197 4.81 -11.41 44.83
C LEU A 197 5.98 -12.34 45.17
N VAL A 198 6.96 -11.88 45.97
CA VAL A 198 8.07 -12.73 46.44
C VAL A 198 7.56 -13.83 47.34
N GLU A 199 6.72 -13.50 48.32
CA GLU A 199 6.14 -14.46 49.27
C GLU A 199 5.23 -15.48 48.58
N GLY A 200 4.40 -15.03 47.63
CA GLY A 200 3.46 -15.89 46.93
C GLY A 200 4.08 -16.84 45.89
N THR A 201 5.27 -16.52 45.37
CA THR A 201 5.86 -17.25 44.23
C THR A 201 7.21 -17.90 44.54
N GLY A 202 7.87 -17.49 45.62
CA GLY A 202 9.21 -17.92 46.00
C GLY A 202 10.31 -17.47 45.02
N VAL A 203 10.03 -16.50 44.15
CA VAL A 203 11.02 -15.97 43.20
C VAL A 203 11.93 -14.97 43.91
N GLU A 204 13.23 -15.03 43.61
CA GLU A 204 14.21 -14.10 44.19
C GLU A 204 13.85 -12.64 43.89
N ARG A 205 13.87 -11.80 44.92
CA ARG A 205 13.60 -10.35 44.80
C ARG A 205 14.47 -9.69 43.72
N LYS A 206 15.75 -10.06 43.61
CA LYS A 206 16.68 -9.54 42.60
C LYS A 206 16.20 -9.77 41.16
N THR A 207 15.58 -10.92 40.91
CA THR A 207 15.05 -11.29 39.59
C THR A 207 13.82 -10.44 39.25
N LEU A 208 12.92 -10.25 40.21
CA LEU A 208 11.74 -9.40 40.05
C LEU A 208 12.13 -7.93 39.85
N GLU A 209 13.10 -7.41 40.60
CA GLU A 209 13.55 -6.01 40.48
C GLU A 209 14.16 -5.73 39.10
N ARG A 210 14.97 -6.67 38.59
CA ARG A 210 15.57 -6.58 37.25
C ARG A 210 14.51 -6.53 36.14
N HIS A 211 13.41 -7.25 36.29
CA HIS A 211 12.33 -7.33 35.30
C HIS A 211 11.05 -6.57 35.73
N ARG A 212 11.15 -5.62 36.66
CA ARG A 212 9.99 -4.92 37.23
C ARG A 212 9.17 -4.18 36.18
N LYS A 213 9.84 -3.60 35.18
CA LYS A 213 9.18 -2.86 34.08
C LYS A 213 8.35 -3.79 33.21
N TYR A 214 8.90 -4.96 32.89
CA TYR A 214 8.21 -6.02 32.15
C TYR A 214 7.00 -6.56 32.95
N LEU A 215 7.21 -6.90 34.22
CA LEU A 215 6.15 -7.43 35.09
C LEU A 215 5.01 -6.42 35.27
N ALA A 216 5.34 -5.15 35.55
CA ALA A 216 4.32 -4.10 35.69
C ALA A 216 3.48 -3.94 34.42
N ALA A 217 4.12 -3.92 33.25
CA ALA A 217 3.42 -3.77 31.98
C ALA A 217 2.53 -4.98 31.67
N ILE A 218 3.00 -6.20 31.91
CA ILE A 218 2.18 -7.39 31.65
C ILE A 218 1.02 -7.49 32.65
N LEU A 219 1.23 -7.17 33.94
CA LEU A 219 0.14 -7.12 34.91
C LEU A 219 -0.92 -6.08 34.53
N LEU A 220 -0.48 -4.90 34.06
CA LEU A 220 -1.38 -3.87 33.55
C LEU A 220 -2.14 -4.34 32.30
N ALA A 221 -1.50 -5.13 31.43
CA ALA A 221 -2.20 -5.73 30.28
C ALA A 221 -3.25 -6.78 30.71
N PHE A 222 -3.15 -7.33 31.92
CA PHE A 222 -4.15 -8.23 32.49
C PHE A 222 -5.23 -7.52 33.32
N THR A 223 -5.17 -6.19 33.49
CA THR A 223 -6.28 -5.42 34.09
C THR A 223 -7.42 -5.23 33.08
N ASN A 224 -8.60 -4.85 33.55
CA ASN A 224 -9.79 -4.70 32.71
C ASN A 224 -9.56 -3.64 31.61
N GLY A 225 -9.88 -3.99 30.35
CA GLY A 225 -9.85 -3.07 29.21
C GLY A 225 -8.87 -3.42 28.08
N TYR A 226 -8.04 -4.44 28.24
CA TYR A 226 -7.03 -4.83 27.24
C TYR A 226 -7.24 -6.24 26.67
N GLU A 227 -8.45 -6.51 26.17
CA GLU A 227 -8.86 -7.84 25.72
C GLU A 227 -8.10 -8.32 24.48
N ILE A 228 -7.79 -7.43 23.53
CA ILE A 228 -7.07 -7.78 22.30
C ILE A 228 -5.60 -8.06 22.62
N ILE A 229 -4.95 -7.19 23.40
CA ILE A 229 -3.57 -7.35 23.85
C ILE A 229 -3.44 -8.63 24.69
N ARG A 230 -4.39 -8.87 25.61
CA ARG A 230 -4.45 -10.10 26.40
C ARG A 230 -4.60 -11.35 25.54
N GLY A 231 -5.43 -11.29 24.50
CA GLY A 231 -5.58 -12.36 23.51
C GLY A 231 -4.23 -12.73 22.88
N HIS A 232 -3.47 -11.74 22.40
CA HIS A 232 -2.15 -11.96 21.83
C HIS A 232 -1.12 -12.47 22.85
N LEU A 233 -1.10 -11.91 24.06
CA LEU A 233 -0.18 -12.34 25.12
C LEU A 233 -0.45 -13.79 25.56
N CYS A 234 -1.71 -14.23 25.57
CA CYS A 234 -2.09 -15.61 25.85
C CYS A 234 -1.73 -16.59 24.73
N GLN A 235 -1.72 -16.15 23.46
CA GLN A 235 -1.31 -16.98 22.31
C GLN A 235 0.21 -17.18 22.24
N VAL A 236 1.00 -16.16 22.64
CA VAL A 236 2.47 -16.23 22.70
C VAL A 236 2.94 -17.08 23.88
N ALA A 237 2.10 -17.28 24.89
CA ALA A 237 2.36 -18.23 25.95
C ALA A 237 2.21 -19.65 25.38
N PRO A 238 3.27 -20.51 25.36
CA PRO A 238 3.14 -21.85 24.83
C PRO A 238 1.96 -22.54 25.49
N LYS A 239 1.11 -23.15 24.64
CA LYS A 239 0.04 -24.07 25.03
C LYS A 239 0.56 -24.88 26.21
N ARG A 240 -0.19 -24.87 27.32
CA ARG A 240 -0.03 -25.89 28.35
C ARG A 240 0.00 -27.20 27.58
N GLY A 241 1.13 -27.90 27.61
CA GLY A 241 1.19 -29.25 27.12
C GLY A 241 0.18 -30.01 27.95
N ASP A 242 -0.96 -30.32 27.35
CA ASP A 242 -1.92 -31.28 27.88
C ASP A 242 -1.20 -32.64 27.84
N GLY A 243 -0.36 -32.87 28.84
CA GLY A 243 0.04 -34.20 29.26
C GLY A 243 -1.13 -34.77 30.06
N GLN A 244 -2.14 -35.28 29.35
CA GLN A 244 -3.02 -36.29 29.92
C GLN A 244 -2.43 -37.66 29.56
N ALA A 245 -1.99 -38.33 30.63
CA ALA A 245 -1.79 -39.76 30.71
C ALA A 245 -3.14 -40.49 30.60
#